data_AF-A0A8H9TAU6-F1
#
_entry.id   AF-A0A8H9TAU6-F1
#
_cell.length_a   1.000
_cell.length_b   1.000
_cell.length_c   1.000
_cell.angle_alpha   90.00
_cell.angle_beta   90.00
_cell.angle_gamma   90.00
#
_symmetry.space_group_name_H-M   'P 1'
#
loop_
_entity.id
_entity.type
_entity.pdbx_description
1 polymer ?
#
loop_
_entity_poly.entity_id
_entity_poly.type
_entity_poly.pdbx_seq_one_letter_code
_entity_poly.pdbx_strand_id
1 'polypeptide(L)' 'PVTPPRPLRTGEQTAALWIAPYIDNQDVYHQPSSVFFVIKPSAWGKPRIN' A
#
# COMPACT_ATOMS: atom_id res chain seq x y z
N PRO A 1 21.60 -22.56 23.26
CA PRO A 1 20.18 -22.12 23.37
C PRO A 1 19.56 -22.00 21.97
N VAL A 2 18.42 -22.64 21.72
CA VAL A 2 17.71 -22.55 20.43
C VAL A 2 16.93 -21.24 20.42
N THR A 3 17.27 -20.31 19.53
CA THR A 3 16.46 -19.10 19.31
C THR A 3 15.17 -19.47 18.59
N PRO A 4 13.98 -19.14 19.14
CA PRO A 4 12.72 -19.42 18.46
C PRO A 4 12.67 -18.63 17.14
N PRO A 5 12.11 -19.21 16.07
CA PRO A 5 12.10 -18.57 14.77
C PRO A 5 11.21 -17.31 14.85
N ARG A 6 11.75 -16.18 14.38
CA ARG A 6 11.03 -14.89 14.40
C ARG A 6 9.91 -14.91 13.34
N PRO A 7 8.68 -14.45 13.68
CA PRO A 7 7.62 -14.26 12.69
C PRO A 7 8.08 -13.32 11.58
N LEU A 8 7.84 -13.70 10.32
CA LEU A 8 8.16 -12.85 9.17
C LEU A 8 6.98 -11.91 8.91
N ARG A 9 7.21 -10.59 8.89
CA ARG A 9 6.20 -9.64 8.41
C ARG A 9 6.32 -9.48 6.90
N THR A 10 5.26 -9.78 6.18
CA THR A 10 5.14 -9.44 4.77
C THR A 10 4.49 -8.06 4.66
N GLY A 11 5.17 -7.13 3.99
CA GLY A 11 4.67 -5.78 3.75
C GLY A 11 3.40 -5.77 2.90
N GLU A 12 2.63 -4.69 2.97
CA GLU A 12 1.52 -4.46 2.07
C GLU A 12 1.99 -4.21 0.63
N GLN A 13 1.10 -4.51 -0.32
CA GLN A 13 1.27 -4.10 -1.71
C GLN A 13 0.29 -2.96 -1.99
N THR A 14 0.81 -1.88 -2.57
CA THR A 14 0.02 -0.71 -2.95
C THR A 14 -0.07 -0.59 -4.46
N ALA A 15 -1.20 -0.09 -4.95
CA ALA A 15 -1.35 0.40 -6.32
C ALA A 15 -1.37 1.94 -6.32
N ALA A 16 -1.00 2.52 -7.46
CA ALA A 16 -1.07 3.95 -7.71
C ALA A 16 -2.11 4.23 -8.81
N LEU A 17 -2.94 5.24 -8.61
CA LEU A 17 -3.83 5.78 -9.64
C LEU A 17 -3.45 7.23 -9.89
N TRP A 18 -3.14 7.55 -11.15
CA TRP A 18 -2.97 8.92 -11.60
C TRP A 18 -4.31 9.52 -11.98
N ILE A 19 -4.54 10.76 -11.55
CA ILE A 19 -5.74 11.52 -11.83
C ILE A 19 -5.33 12.73 -12.67
N ALA A 20 -5.87 12.78 -13.89
CA ALA A 20 -5.71 13.91 -14.79
C ALA A 20 -6.30 15.19 -14.17
N PRO A 21 -5.81 16.39 -14.51
CA PRO A 21 -6.42 17.64 -14.06
C PRO A 21 -7.84 17.77 -14.62
N TYR A 22 -8.74 18.35 -13.84
CA TYR A 22 -10.14 18.57 -14.23
C TYR A 22 -10.73 19.81 -13.55
N ILE A 23 -11.86 20.28 -14.08
CA ILE A 23 -12.70 21.31 -13.45
C ILE A 23 -13.98 20.61 -12.98
N ASP A 24 -14.39 20.87 -11.75
CA ASP A 24 -15.61 20.27 -11.18
C ASP A 24 -16.86 21.11 -11.44
N ASN A 25 -18.00 20.67 -10.91
CA ASN A 25 -19.30 21.34 -11.08
C ASN A 25 -19.40 22.68 -10.33
N GLN A 26 -18.38 23.05 -9.56
CA GLN A 26 -18.29 24.32 -8.83
C GLN A 26 -17.28 25.27 -9.48
N ASP A 27 -16.85 24.97 -10.71
CA ASP A 27 -15.83 25.69 -11.48
C ASP A 27 -14.45 25.73 -10.78
N VAL A 28 -14.16 24.77 -9.90
CA VAL A 28 -12.85 24.67 -9.22
C VAL A 28 -11.89 23.85 -10.07
N TYR A 29 -10.70 24.40 -10.33
CA TYR A 29 -9.61 23.68 -10.98
C TYR A 29 -8.88 22.76 -10.00
N HIS A 30 -8.85 21.46 -10.31
CA HIS A 30 -8.10 20.45 -9.57
C HIS A 30 -6.79 20.14 -10.29
N GLN A 31 -5.67 20.30 -9.57
CA GLN A 31 -4.33 19.99 -10.05
C GLN A 31 -4.18 18.47 -10.30
N PRO A 32 -3.28 18.04 -11.20
CA PRO A 32 -2.99 16.61 -11.36
C PRO A 32 -2.50 16.01 -10.05
N SER A 33 -2.92 14.79 -9.75
CA SER A 33 -2.54 14.11 -8.51
C SER A 33 -2.41 12.60 -8.69
N SER A 34 -1.79 11.97 -7.69
CA SER A 34 -1.70 10.52 -7.60
C SER A 34 -2.20 10.07 -6.24
N VAL A 35 -3.06 9.04 -6.22
CA VAL A 35 -3.52 8.39 -5.00
C VAL A 35 -2.94 6.99 -4.89
N PHE A 36 -2.62 6.58 -3.67
CA PHE A 36 -2.09 5.25 -3.37
C PHE A 36 -3.06 4.52 -2.45
N PHE A 37 -3.29 3.25 -2.74
CA PHE A 37 -4.15 2.41 -1.91
C PHE A 37 -3.60 1.00 -1.79
N VAL A 38 -3.84 0.38 -0.64
CA VAL A 38 -3.44 -1.00 -0.35
C VAL A 38 -4.31 -1.96 -1.17
N ILE A 39 -3.69 -2.73 -2.05
CA ILE A 39 -4.36 -3.81 -2.80
C ILE A 39 -4.13 -5.19 -2.17
N LYS A 40 -3.08 -5.32 -1.35
CA LYS A 40 -2.84 -6.50 -0.53
C LYS A 40 -2.40 -6.06 0.87
N PRO A 41 -3.20 -6.35 1.92
CA PRO A 41 -2.83 -6.00 3.27
C PRO A 41 -1.53 -6.64 3.73
N SER A 42 -0.82 -5.99 4.64
CA SER A 42 0.32 -6.60 5.34
C SER A 42 -0.15 -7.78 6.19
N ALA A 43 0.68 -8.81 6.32
CA ALA A 43 0.36 -9.98 7.12
C ALA A 43 1.59 -10.52 7.84
N TRP A 44 1.37 -11.11 9.01
CA TRP A 44 2.36 -11.95 9.66
C TRP A 44 2.35 -13.33 9.02
N GLY A 45 3.50 -13.76 8.52
CA GLY A 45 3.73 -15.09 7.99
C GLY A 45 4.22 -16.06 9.06
N LYS A 46 4.21 -17.36 8.71
CA LYS A 46 4.83 -18.39 9.55
C LYS A 46 6.34 -18.07 9.70
N PRO A 47 6.93 -18.27 10.88
CA PRO A 47 8.36 -18.14 11.04
C PRO A 47 9.10 -19.02 10.03
N ARG A 48 10.15 -18.48 9.37
CA ARG A 48 11.01 -19.30 8.50
C ARG A 48 11.79 -20.26 9.40
N ILE A 49 11.61 -21.56 9.19
CA ILE A 49 12.50 -22.58 9.73
C ILE A 49 13.63 -22.69 8.71
N ASN A 50 14.85 -22.30 9.11
CA ASN A 50 16.05 -22.47 8.30
C ASN A 50 16.56 -23.90 8.39
#